data_AF-A0A818ZZQ2-F1
#
_entry.id   AF-A0A818ZZQ2-F1
#
_cell.length_a   1.000
_cell.length_b   1.000
_cell.length_c   1.000
_cell.angle_alpha   90.00
_cell.angle_beta   90.00
_cell.angle_gamma   90.00
#
_symmetry.space_group_name_H-M   'P 1'
#
loop_
_entity.id
_entity.type
_entity.pdbx_description
1 polymer ?
#
loop_
_entity_poly.entity_id
_entity_poly.type
_entity_poly.pdbx_seq_one_letter_code
_entity_poly.pdbx_strand_id
1 'polypeptide(L)'
;MINYISYEITEFLSPAQVLICSKCSGIGHFRKQCSEQDETCKTCAQAFPDLKSHQCSASPICKHCKGDHLSNSMKCPVIKSFRAELTRKLLSSNTNPTAVPPNNNNNNNYRFDSLNFPPLPSTQAQLNNPMMSKLDDLIGKINDVKDHLASLTLKYDKFEKFMVEKAKHDIHVSHQIDTLSANDQEFKKDLLNHHMLLGRHENFFTKLFIPILEEVFSWMAVQNQDKKGNTLDADLKCRLERYVVQMRKTREGKHRFN
;
A
#
# COMPACT_ATOMS: atom_id res chain seq x y z
N MET A 1 19.23 -32.63 -5.29
CA MET A 1 18.72 -31.78 -4.19
C MET A 1 17.63 -30.88 -4.77
N ILE A 2 16.37 -31.12 -4.44
CA ILE A 2 15.25 -30.29 -4.93
C ILE A 2 14.95 -29.29 -3.81
N ASN A 3 15.25 -28.02 -4.04
CA ASN A 3 14.94 -26.91 -3.13
C ASN A 3 13.49 -26.50 -3.36
N TYR A 4 12.63 -26.74 -2.36
CA TYR A 4 11.28 -26.22 -2.35
C TYR A 4 11.28 -24.88 -1.61
N ILE A 5 10.96 -23.81 -2.32
CA ILE A 5 10.73 -22.49 -1.73
C ILE A 5 9.25 -22.46 -1.33
N SER A 6 8.98 -22.40 -0.03
CA SER A 6 7.64 -22.19 0.50
C SER A 6 7.27 -20.71 0.36
N TYR A 7 6.28 -20.40 -0.49
CA TYR A 7 5.67 -19.08 -0.54
C TYR A 7 4.50 -19.02 0.44
N GLU A 8 4.52 -18.03 1.33
CA GLU A 8 3.37 -17.70 2.18
C GLU A 8 2.37 -16.91 1.34
N ILE A 9 1.33 -17.61 0.84
CA ILE A 9 0.26 -16.97 0.08
C ILE A 9 -0.71 -16.35 1.08
N THR A 10 -0.64 -15.03 1.26
CA THR A 10 -1.70 -14.29 1.95
C THR A 10 -2.92 -14.20 1.03
N GLU A 11 -4.01 -14.84 1.43
CA GLU A 11 -5.28 -14.81 0.68
C GLU A 11 -5.79 -13.37 0.55
N PHE A 12 -5.89 -12.86 -0.68
CA PHE A 12 -6.38 -11.52 -0.95
C PHE A 12 -7.90 -11.49 -0.82
N LEU A 13 -8.39 -11.14 0.37
CA LEU A 13 -9.81 -10.89 0.60
C LEU A 13 -10.18 -9.53 0.01
N SER A 14 -11.02 -9.55 -1.03
CA SER A 14 -11.53 -8.32 -1.64
C SER A 14 -12.23 -7.43 -0.60
N PRO A 15 -12.02 -6.09 -0.62
CA PRO A 15 -12.62 -5.19 0.36
C PRO A 15 -14.16 -5.30 0.35
N ALA A 16 -14.75 -5.53 1.54
CA ALA A 16 -16.20 -5.65 1.68
C ALA A 16 -16.91 -4.40 1.12
N GLN A 17 -17.89 -4.63 0.25
CA GLN A 17 -18.72 -3.56 -0.31
C GLN A 17 -19.78 -3.14 0.71
N VAL A 18 -19.89 -1.83 0.95
CA VAL A 18 -20.91 -1.29 1.85
C VAL A 18 -22.24 -1.20 1.12
N LEU A 19 -23.25 -1.82 1.69
CA LEU A 19 -24.62 -1.65 1.24
C LEU A 19 -25.08 -0.22 1.55
N ILE A 20 -25.35 0.56 0.50
CA ILE A 20 -25.92 1.92 0.60
C ILE A 20 -27.31 1.89 -0.03
N CYS A 21 -28.30 2.34 0.73
CA CYS A 21 -29.69 2.40 0.28
C CYS A 21 -29.85 3.40 -0.86
N SER A 22 -30.41 2.97 -1.99
CA SER A 22 -30.62 3.84 -3.15
C SER A 22 -31.72 4.89 -2.97
N LYS A 23 -32.54 4.78 -1.91
CA LYS A 23 -33.62 5.73 -1.59
C LYS A 23 -33.10 6.85 -0.69
N CYS A 24 -32.61 6.52 0.50
CA CYS A 24 -32.19 7.51 1.48
C CYS A 24 -30.68 7.74 1.54
N SER A 25 -29.87 7.05 0.71
CA SER A 25 -28.41 7.09 0.81
C SER A 25 -27.86 6.71 2.20
N GLY A 26 -28.64 5.97 3.00
CA GLY A 26 -28.24 5.44 4.30
C GLY A 26 -27.44 4.14 4.18
N ILE A 27 -26.65 3.81 5.21
CA ILE A 27 -25.80 2.61 5.22
C ILE A 27 -26.59 1.43 5.83
N GLY A 28 -26.37 0.22 5.31
CA GLY A 28 -26.71 -1.03 6.01
C GLY A 28 -28.12 -1.60 5.78
N HIS A 29 -28.90 -1.07 4.83
CA HIS A 29 -30.23 -1.60 4.53
C HIS A 29 -30.56 -1.53 3.03
N PHE A 30 -31.45 -2.43 2.59
CA PHE A 30 -31.98 -2.42 1.24
C PHE A 30 -33.13 -1.42 1.11
N ARG A 31 -33.38 -0.95 -0.12
CA ARG A 31 -34.51 -0.04 -0.43
C ARG A 31 -35.86 -0.54 0.08
N LYS A 32 -36.09 -1.86 0.10
CA LYS A 32 -37.33 -2.48 0.59
C LYS A 32 -37.54 -2.35 2.10
N GLN A 33 -36.46 -2.19 2.86
CA GLN A 33 -36.45 -2.08 4.33
C GLN A 33 -36.21 -0.62 4.79
N CYS A 34 -36.32 0.33 3.87
CA CYS A 34 -36.11 1.74 4.16
C CYS A 34 -37.38 2.34 4.76
N SER A 35 -37.30 2.84 5.99
CA SER A 35 -38.43 3.51 6.67
C SER A 35 -38.66 4.95 6.21
N GLU A 36 -37.70 5.53 5.46
CA GLU A 36 -37.78 6.92 4.97
C GLU A 36 -38.83 7.02 3.86
N GLN A 37 -39.70 8.03 3.94
CA GLN A 37 -40.68 8.31 2.89
C GLN A 37 -40.05 9.05 1.71
N ASP A 38 -39.13 9.99 1.99
CA ASP A 38 -38.48 10.84 1.00
C ASP A 38 -37.23 10.21 0.36
N GLU A 39 -36.93 10.62 -0.86
CA GLU A 39 -35.70 10.24 -1.56
C GLU A 39 -34.61 11.28 -1.32
N THR A 40 -33.39 10.83 -0.98
CA THR A 40 -32.26 11.74 -0.76
C THR A 40 -31.49 11.95 -2.06
N CYS A 41 -31.27 13.21 -2.44
CA CYS A 41 -30.41 13.55 -3.56
C CYS A 41 -28.96 13.12 -3.30
N LYS A 42 -28.34 12.45 -4.28
CA LYS A 42 -26.97 11.93 -4.19
C LYS A 42 -25.90 13.03 -4.16
N THR A 43 -26.23 14.22 -4.65
CA THR A 43 -25.31 15.35 -4.77
C THR A 43 -25.43 16.29 -3.58
N CYS A 44 -26.61 16.79 -3.23
CA CYS A 44 -26.75 17.73 -2.10
C CYS A 44 -27.07 17.06 -0.75
N ALA A 45 -27.28 15.74 -0.72
CA ALA A 45 -27.64 14.98 0.48
C ALA A 45 -28.92 15.43 1.21
N GLN A 46 -29.77 16.23 0.55
CA GLN A 46 -31.08 16.67 1.06
C GLN A 46 -32.19 15.69 0.66
N ALA A 47 -33.20 15.56 1.52
CA ALA A 47 -34.37 14.72 1.30
C ALA A 47 -35.45 15.50 0.52
N PHE A 48 -35.99 14.87 -0.51
CA PHE A 48 -37.07 15.42 -1.34
C PHE A 48 -38.17 14.36 -1.54
N PRO A 49 -39.45 14.77 -1.54
CA PRO A 49 -40.57 13.87 -1.78
C PRO A 49 -40.62 13.35 -3.22
N ASP A 50 -40.20 14.16 -4.21
CA ASP A 50 -40.05 13.72 -5.59
C ASP A 50 -38.72 14.18 -6.20
N LEU A 51 -37.78 13.24 -6.34
CA LEU A 51 -36.46 13.49 -6.88
C LEU A 51 -36.49 13.89 -8.36
N LYS A 52 -37.56 13.58 -9.11
CA LYS A 52 -37.71 13.96 -10.52
C LYS A 52 -37.91 15.47 -10.71
N SER A 53 -38.45 16.15 -9.70
CA SER A 53 -38.65 17.60 -9.69
C SER A 53 -37.42 18.38 -9.23
N HIS A 54 -36.40 17.69 -8.72
CA HIS A 54 -35.23 18.32 -8.12
C HIS A 54 -34.12 18.60 -9.14
N GLN A 55 -33.87 19.88 -9.42
CA GLN A 55 -32.70 20.32 -10.18
C GLN A 55 -31.55 20.67 -9.23
N CYS A 56 -30.59 19.75 -9.07
CA CYS A 56 -29.47 19.95 -8.17
C CYS A 56 -28.39 20.84 -8.79
N SER A 57 -28.17 22.03 -8.22
CA SER A 57 -27.07 22.95 -8.61
C SER A 57 -25.95 23.03 -7.55
N ALA A 58 -26.01 22.18 -6.52
CA ALA A 58 -25.09 22.21 -5.39
C ALA A 58 -23.85 21.31 -5.62
N SER A 59 -22.74 21.63 -4.96
CA SER A 59 -21.56 20.77 -4.90
C SER A 59 -21.87 19.43 -4.21
N PRO A 60 -21.18 18.33 -4.58
CA PRO A 60 -21.39 17.03 -3.97
C PRO A 60 -21.02 17.06 -2.47
N ILE A 61 -22.01 16.83 -1.60
CA ILE A 61 -21.85 16.74 -0.15
C ILE A 61 -22.19 15.31 0.30
N CYS A 62 -21.39 14.78 1.22
CA CYS A 62 -21.61 13.47 1.80
C CYS A 62 -22.68 13.52 2.90
N LYS A 63 -23.69 12.65 2.83
CA LYS A 63 -24.71 12.52 3.88
C LYS A 63 -24.13 12.12 5.24
N HIS A 64 -23.01 11.39 5.25
CA HIS A 64 -22.44 10.79 6.47
C HIS A 64 -21.42 11.69 7.19
N CYS A 65 -20.48 12.26 6.45
CA CYS A 65 -19.42 13.11 7.03
C CYS A 65 -19.58 14.60 6.68
N LYS A 66 -20.58 14.97 5.87
CA LYS A 66 -20.80 16.34 5.36
C LYS A 66 -19.62 16.93 4.57
N GLY A 67 -18.68 16.09 4.14
CA GLY A 67 -17.54 16.49 3.30
C GLY A 67 -17.92 16.66 1.82
N ASP A 68 -17.01 17.25 1.07
CA ASP A 68 -17.05 17.61 -0.34
C ASP A 68 -16.80 16.41 -1.28
N HIS A 69 -17.57 15.33 -1.06
CA HIS A 69 -17.57 14.14 -1.91
C HIS A 69 -18.91 13.41 -1.87
N LEU A 70 -19.15 12.53 -2.84
CA LEU A 70 -20.35 11.68 -2.88
C LEU A 70 -20.43 10.75 -1.66
N SER A 71 -21.66 10.42 -1.23
CA SER A 71 -21.91 9.56 -0.07
C SER A 71 -21.38 8.13 -0.22
N ASN A 72 -21.19 7.66 -1.46
CA ASN A 72 -20.62 6.35 -1.78
C ASN A 72 -19.09 6.37 -2.00
N SER A 73 -18.43 7.53 -1.87
CA SER A 73 -17.01 7.68 -2.16
C SER A 73 -16.14 6.90 -1.17
N MET A 74 -15.08 6.27 -1.68
CA MET A 74 -14.02 5.62 -0.89
C MET A 74 -13.27 6.59 0.03
N LYS A 75 -13.37 7.89 -0.24
CA LYS A 75 -12.72 8.94 0.55
C LYS A 75 -13.49 9.29 1.84
N CYS A 76 -14.72 8.78 2.01
CA CYS A 76 -15.53 9.07 3.18
C CYS A 76 -14.98 8.34 4.43
N PRO A 77 -14.65 9.05 5.52
CA PRO A 77 -14.12 8.43 6.74
C PRO A 77 -15.15 7.49 7.40
N VAL A 78 -16.44 7.81 7.33
CA VAL A 78 -17.52 6.98 7.90
C VAL A 78 -17.71 5.69 7.11
N ILE A 79 -17.63 5.75 5.78
CA ILE A 79 -17.69 4.54 4.94
C ILE A 79 -16.44 3.69 5.15
N LYS A 80 -15.27 4.31 5.34
CA LYS A 80 -14.02 3.61 5.61
C LYS A 80 -14.07 2.84 6.94
N SER A 81 -14.58 3.46 8.02
CA SER A 81 -14.71 2.79 9.32
C SER A 81 -15.73 1.65 9.27
N PHE A 82 -16.88 1.86 8.62
CA PHE A 82 -17.92 0.83 8.47
C PHE A 82 -17.43 -0.38 7.67
N ARG A 83 -16.64 -0.16 6.61
CA ARG A 83 -15.96 -1.24 5.87
C ARG A 83 -15.00 -2.02 6.74
N ALA A 84 -14.15 -1.31 7.49
CA ALA A 84 -13.19 -1.95 8.38
C ALA A 84 -13.89 -2.82 9.43
N GLU A 85 -15.04 -2.39 9.95
CA GLU A 85 -15.85 -3.19 10.87
C GLU A 85 -16.48 -4.41 10.20
N LEU A 86 -17.05 -4.28 8.99
CA LEU A 86 -17.59 -5.41 8.22
C LEU A 86 -16.50 -6.45 7.90
N THR A 87 -15.35 -6.00 7.43
CA THR A 87 -14.20 -6.87 7.16
C THR A 87 -13.72 -7.56 8.44
N ARG A 88 -13.65 -6.83 9.57
CA ARG A 88 -13.30 -7.43 10.87
C ARG A 88 -14.31 -8.49 11.28
N LYS A 89 -15.62 -8.23 11.13
CA LYS A 89 -16.67 -9.21 11.43
C LYS A 89 -16.51 -10.47 10.58
N LEU A 90 -16.34 -10.33 9.26
CA LEU A 90 -16.14 -11.46 8.35
C LEU A 90 -14.90 -12.29 8.70
N LEU A 91 -13.77 -11.64 9.00
CA LEU A 91 -12.55 -12.31 9.45
C LEU A 91 -12.75 -13.03 10.80
N SER A 92 -13.50 -12.43 11.73
CA SER A 92 -13.75 -13.02 13.05
C SER A 92 -14.80 -14.15 13.04
N SER A 93 -15.74 -14.14 12.10
CA SER A 93 -16.75 -15.20 11.99
C SER A 93 -16.24 -16.43 11.23
N ASN A 94 -15.11 -16.34 10.53
CA ASN A 94 -14.50 -17.47 9.82
C ASN A 94 -13.67 -18.38 10.74
N THR A 95 -13.55 -18.08 12.03
CA THR A 95 -12.84 -18.94 13.00
C THR A 95 -13.72 -19.98 13.69
N ASN A 96 -15.02 -20.11 13.35
CA ASN A 96 -15.88 -21.18 13.89
C ASN A 96 -16.97 -21.61 12.88
N PRO A 97 -16.80 -22.72 12.14
CA PRO A 97 -17.86 -23.30 11.34
C PRO A 97 -18.76 -24.18 12.23
N THR A 98 -19.56 -23.57 13.12
CA THR A 98 -20.73 -24.22 13.78
C THR A 98 -21.45 -23.20 14.68
N ALA A 99 -22.29 -22.37 14.10
CA ALA A 99 -23.34 -21.70 14.86
C ALA A 99 -24.54 -21.42 13.95
N VAL A 100 -25.56 -22.27 14.10
CA VAL A 100 -26.91 -22.07 13.57
C VAL A 100 -27.51 -20.81 14.22
N PRO A 101 -28.22 -19.93 13.49
CA PRO A 101 -28.84 -18.75 14.10
C PRO A 101 -30.02 -19.15 15.01
N PRO A 102 -30.15 -18.60 16.23
CA PRO A 102 -31.33 -18.82 17.05
C PRO A 102 -32.47 -17.94 16.52
N ASN A 103 -33.45 -18.59 15.91
CA ASN A 103 -34.75 -18.01 15.57
C ASN A 103 -35.58 -17.87 16.86
N ASN A 104 -35.61 -16.67 17.44
CA ASN A 104 -36.40 -16.38 18.64
C ASN A 104 -37.77 -15.83 18.22
N ASN A 105 -38.74 -16.73 18.04
CA ASN A 105 -40.16 -16.41 17.93
C ASN A 105 -40.92 -17.35 18.87
N ASN A 106 -41.00 -17.00 20.15
CA ASN A 106 -41.94 -17.60 21.09
C ASN A 106 -42.92 -16.52 21.56
N ASN A 107 -44.10 -16.53 20.94
CA ASN A 107 -45.25 -15.74 21.35
C ASN A 107 -46.01 -16.57 22.40
N ASN A 108 -45.97 -16.13 23.65
CA ASN A 108 -46.64 -16.79 24.77
C ASN A 108 -48.17 -16.62 24.66
N ASN A 109 -48.90 -17.72 24.71
CA ASN A 109 -50.32 -17.71 25.04
C ASN A 109 -50.52 -18.60 26.29
N TYR A 110 -50.60 -17.99 27.46
CA TYR A 110 -50.99 -18.67 28.70
C TYR A 110 -52.26 -18.04 29.25
N ARG A 111 -53.27 -18.89 29.42
CA ARG A 111 -54.56 -18.62 30.05
C ARG A 111 -54.42 -18.90 31.56
N PHE A 112 -54.88 -17.98 32.41
CA PHE A 112 -54.78 -18.09 33.87
C PHE A 112 -55.89 -18.99 34.42
N ASP A 113 -55.55 -19.98 35.26
CA ASP A 113 -56.50 -20.83 35.99
C ASP A 113 -56.22 -20.74 37.49
N SER A 114 -57.20 -20.27 38.26
CA SER A 114 -57.02 -19.72 39.61
C SER A 114 -57.21 -20.73 40.75
N LEU A 115 -57.14 -22.04 40.47
CA LEU A 115 -57.49 -23.08 41.45
C LEU A 115 -56.31 -23.96 41.90
N ASN A 116 -55.06 -23.65 41.54
CA ASN A 116 -53.91 -24.49 41.87
C ASN A 116 -52.81 -23.72 42.62
N PHE A 117 -53.11 -23.30 43.86
CA PHE A 117 -52.13 -22.73 44.78
C PHE A 117 -51.62 -23.79 45.78
N PRO A 118 -50.30 -24.04 45.88
CA PRO A 118 -49.71 -24.78 46.99
C PRO A 118 -49.54 -23.88 48.23
N PRO A 119 -49.60 -24.42 49.46
CA PRO A 119 -49.55 -23.65 50.70
C PRO A 119 -48.15 -23.11 51.01
N LEU A 120 -48.09 -22.03 51.78
CA LEU A 120 -46.88 -21.32 52.20
C LEU A 120 -45.90 -22.24 52.98
N PRO A 121 -44.58 -22.13 52.74
CA PRO A 121 -43.61 -22.99 53.40
C PRO A 121 -43.35 -22.56 54.85
N SER A 122 -43.34 -23.56 55.72
CA SER A 122 -42.91 -23.50 57.12
C SER A 122 -41.45 -23.09 57.26
N THR A 123 -41.15 -22.40 58.36
CA THR A 123 -39.81 -22.08 58.86
C THR A 123 -38.87 -23.29 58.87
N GLN A 124 -38.06 -23.41 57.82
CA GLN A 124 -36.76 -24.08 57.87
C GLN A 124 -35.73 -23.09 57.37
N ALA A 125 -34.76 -22.80 58.23
CA ALA A 125 -33.58 -22.03 57.90
C ALA A 125 -32.85 -22.69 56.71
N GLN A 126 -32.89 -22.06 55.54
CA GLN A 126 -31.97 -22.35 54.45
C GLN A 126 -30.99 -21.19 54.30
N LEU A 127 -29.71 -21.54 54.41
CA LEU A 127 -28.53 -20.77 53.99
C LEU A 127 -28.56 -20.51 52.48
N ASN A 128 -29.45 -19.66 52.02
CA ASN A 128 -29.43 -19.11 50.67
C ASN A 128 -29.99 -17.69 50.74
N ASN A 129 -29.21 -16.78 51.34
CA ASN A 129 -29.53 -15.37 51.29
C ASN A 129 -29.12 -14.85 49.89
N PRO A 130 -30.08 -14.50 49.00
CA PRO A 130 -29.79 -13.99 47.66
C PRO A 130 -29.01 -12.67 47.67
N MET A 131 -28.91 -12.03 48.84
CA MET A 131 -28.08 -10.85 49.07
C MET A 131 -26.59 -11.20 49.19
N MET A 132 -26.22 -12.35 49.78
CA MET A 132 -24.83 -12.78 49.87
C MET A 132 -24.29 -13.25 48.52
N SER A 133 -25.09 -14.00 47.74
CA SER A 133 -24.68 -14.39 46.39
C SER A 133 -24.47 -13.18 45.47
N LYS A 134 -25.30 -12.13 45.58
CA LYS A 134 -25.09 -10.87 44.86
C LYS A 134 -23.83 -10.11 45.33
N LEU A 135 -23.45 -10.26 46.59
CA LEU A 135 -22.25 -9.65 47.14
C LEU A 135 -20.99 -10.36 46.63
N ASP A 136 -21.02 -11.70 46.58
CA ASP A 136 -19.95 -12.52 46.00
C ASP A 136 -19.80 -12.25 44.49
N ASP A 137 -20.92 -12.12 43.76
CA ASP A 137 -20.94 -11.72 42.35
C ASP A 137 -20.33 -10.32 42.13
N LEU A 138 -20.60 -9.39 43.04
CA LEU A 138 -20.04 -8.03 42.97
C LEU A 138 -18.54 -8.05 43.24
N ILE A 139 -18.08 -8.83 44.23
CA ILE A 139 -16.67 -9.01 44.53
C ILE A 139 -15.94 -9.65 43.34
N GLY A 140 -16.56 -10.65 42.70
CA GLY A 140 -16.05 -11.24 41.46
C GLY A 140 -15.86 -10.21 40.36
N LYS A 141 -16.89 -9.40 40.08
CA LYS A 141 -16.82 -8.34 39.06
C LYS A 141 -15.78 -7.25 39.38
N ILE A 142 -15.60 -6.90 40.66
CA ILE A 142 -14.58 -5.94 41.08
C ILE A 142 -13.17 -6.50 40.84
N ASN A 143 -12.96 -7.79 41.11
CA ASN A 143 -11.69 -8.45 40.83
C ASN A 143 -11.44 -8.54 39.31
N ASP A 144 -12.44 -8.85 38.51
CA ASP A 144 -12.33 -8.86 37.04
C ASP A 144 -11.95 -7.47 36.49
N VAL A 145 -12.55 -6.40 37.02
CA VAL A 145 -12.20 -5.02 36.65
C VAL A 145 -10.77 -4.69 37.05
N LYS A 146 -10.33 -5.10 38.25
CA LYS A 146 -8.95 -4.91 38.71
C LYS A 146 -7.95 -5.61 37.79
N ASP A 147 -8.22 -6.85 37.41
CA ASP A 147 -7.36 -7.62 36.52
C ASP A 147 -7.33 -7.03 35.10
N HIS A 148 -8.47 -6.54 34.61
CA HIS A 148 -8.53 -5.80 33.36
C HIS A 148 -7.72 -4.50 33.39
N LEU A 149 -7.78 -3.74 34.49
CA LEU A 149 -6.99 -2.51 34.66
C LEU A 149 -5.49 -2.82 34.73
N ALA A 150 -5.09 -3.88 35.43
CA ALA A 150 -3.70 -4.33 35.46
C ALA A 150 -3.20 -4.76 34.07
N SER A 151 -4.02 -5.50 33.32
CA SER A 151 -3.72 -5.89 31.94
C SER A 151 -3.60 -4.67 31.01
N LEU A 152 -4.47 -3.67 31.18
CA LEU A 152 -4.45 -2.45 30.38
C LEU A 152 -3.19 -1.62 30.65
N THR A 153 -2.80 -1.52 31.92
CA THR A 153 -1.57 -0.84 32.34
C THR A 153 -0.34 -1.49 31.70
N LEU A 154 -0.24 -2.83 31.77
CA LEU A 154 0.85 -3.57 31.14
C LEU A 154 0.89 -3.38 29.61
N LYS A 155 -0.27 -3.32 28.95
CA LYS A 155 -0.36 -3.05 27.50
C LYS A 155 0.11 -1.64 27.18
N TYR A 156 -0.22 -0.66 28.02
CA TYR A 156 0.21 0.72 27.85
C TYR A 156 1.74 0.83 27.95
N ASP A 157 2.36 0.21 28.95
CA ASP A 157 3.83 0.21 29.11
C ASP A 157 4.54 -0.44 27.91
N LYS A 158 3.98 -1.53 27.39
CA LYS A 158 4.52 -2.19 26.18
C LYS A 158 4.38 -1.28 24.95
N PHE A 159 3.26 -0.59 24.82
CA PHE A 159 3.03 0.35 23.73
C PHE A 159 3.99 1.54 23.81
N GLU A 160 4.23 2.09 25.00
CA GLU A 160 5.19 3.18 25.18
C GLU A 160 6.61 2.75 24.79
N LYS A 161 7.05 1.57 25.23
CA LYS A 161 8.35 0.99 24.82
C LYS A 161 8.44 0.81 23.31
N PHE A 162 7.38 0.30 22.69
CA PHE A 162 7.30 0.15 21.24
C PHE A 162 7.39 1.50 20.51
N MET A 163 6.72 2.54 21.00
CA MET A 163 6.77 3.88 20.39
C MET A 163 8.18 4.47 20.46
N VAL A 164 8.89 4.29 21.58
CA VAL A 164 10.28 4.74 21.72
C VAL A 164 11.22 3.96 20.79
N GLU A 165 11.07 2.64 20.72
CA GLU A 165 11.87 1.80 19.83
C GLU A 165 11.62 2.13 18.36
N LYS A 166 10.36 2.32 17.99
CA LYS A 166 9.97 2.73 16.65
C LYS A 166 10.52 4.11 16.28
N ALA A 167 10.45 5.08 17.18
CA ALA A 167 11.04 6.40 16.93
C ALA A 167 12.56 6.32 16.71
N LYS A 168 13.27 5.47 17.47
CA LYS A 168 14.71 5.21 17.25
C LYS A 168 14.97 4.55 15.90
N HIS A 169 14.14 3.57 15.53
CA HIS A 169 14.25 2.89 14.25
C HIS A 169 14.01 3.86 13.08
N ASP A 170 12.99 4.71 13.18
CA ASP A 170 12.66 5.71 12.16
C ASP A 170 13.82 6.72 11.99
N ILE A 171 14.45 7.16 13.08
CA ILE A 171 15.67 8.00 13.03
C ILE A 171 16.82 7.28 12.33
N HIS A 172 17.03 6.00 12.65
CA HIS A 172 18.09 5.19 12.03
C HIS A 172 17.88 5.04 10.52
N VAL A 173 16.65 4.74 10.10
CA VAL A 173 16.28 4.63 8.67
C VAL A 173 16.46 5.97 7.97
N SER A 174 16.06 7.08 8.58
CA SER A 174 16.29 8.43 8.03
C SER A 174 17.77 8.69 7.77
N HIS A 175 18.64 8.39 8.73
CA HIS A 175 20.08 8.57 8.58
C HIS A 175 20.67 7.69 7.46
N GLN A 176 20.19 6.46 7.29
CA GLN A 176 20.61 5.60 6.18
C GLN A 176 20.20 6.19 4.83
N ILE A 177 18.98 6.74 4.73
CA ILE A 177 18.50 7.39 3.50
C ILE A 177 19.36 8.62 3.19
N ASP A 178 19.69 9.45 4.18
CA ASP A 178 20.54 10.63 4.00
C ASP A 178 21.94 10.24 3.52
N THR A 179 22.50 9.17 4.09
CA THR A 179 23.81 8.64 3.69
C THR A 179 23.78 8.13 2.24
N LEU A 180 22.74 7.38 1.86
CA LEU A 180 22.58 6.91 0.49
C LEU A 180 22.41 8.08 -0.50
N SER A 181 21.68 9.12 -0.11
CA SER A 181 21.51 10.31 -0.93
C SER A 181 22.83 11.07 -1.13
N ALA A 182 23.66 11.19 -0.10
CA ALA A 182 24.98 11.79 -0.22
C ALA A 182 25.89 10.99 -1.17
N ASN A 183 25.89 9.66 -1.04
CA ASN A 183 26.67 8.78 -1.91
C ASN A 183 26.21 8.86 -3.38
N ASP A 184 24.91 8.96 -3.64
CA ASP A 184 24.38 9.14 -5.00
C ASP A 184 24.86 10.45 -5.64
N GLN A 185 24.89 11.54 -4.87
CA GLN A 185 25.41 12.82 -5.35
C GLN A 185 26.90 12.77 -5.66
N GLU A 186 27.69 12.08 -4.83
CA GLU A 186 29.12 11.87 -5.06
C GLU A 186 29.35 11.03 -6.33
N PHE A 187 28.64 9.91 -6.47
CA PHE A 187 28.73 9.07 -7.66
C PHE A 187 28.35 9.81 -8.94
N LYS A 188 27.31 10.65 -8.88
CA LYS A 188 26.91 11.50 -10.01
C LYS A 188 28.01 12.48 -10.41
N LYS A 189 28.72 13.07 -9.43
CA LYS A 189 29.85 13.97 -9.69
C LYS A 189 31.00 13.21 -10.34
N ASP A 190 31.31 12.01 -9.85
CA ASP A 190 32.36 11.17 -10.44
C ASP A 190 32.02 10.74 -11.86
N LEU A 191 30.76 10.40 -12.13
CA LEU A 191 30.31 10.04 -13.47
C LEU A 191 30.48 11.22 -14.44
N LEU A 192 30.15 12.44 -14.02
CA LEU A 192 30.37 13.65 -14.83
C LEU A 192 31.87 13.90 -15.08
N ASN A 193 32.72 13.69 -14.08
CA ASN A 193 34.16 13.81 -14.22
C ASN A 193 34.72 12.79 -15.22
N HIS A 194 34.30 11.52 -15.12
CA HIS A 194 34.71 10.48 -16.05
C HIS A 194 34.21 10.75 -17.46
N HIS A 195 32.96 11.18 -17.63
CA HIS A 195 32.43 11.56 -18.93
C HIS A 195 33.23 12.69 -19.57
N MET A 196 33.60 13.72 -18.80
CA MET A 196 34.47 14.79 -19.27
C MET A 196 35.86 14.29 -19.67
N LEU A 197 36.46 13.39 -18.89
CA LEU A 197 37.77 12.80 -19.20
C LEU A 197 37.72 11.97 -20.49
N LEU A 198 36.70 11.14 -20.65
CA LEU A 198 36.47 10.36 -21.87
C LEU A 198 36.31 11.29 -23.08
N GLY A 199 35.48 12.34 -22.96
CA GLY A 199 35.32 13.32 -24.03
C GLY A 199 36.62 14.06 -24.38
N ARG A 200 37.50 14.31 -23.41
CA ARG A 200 38.85 14.86 -23.69
C ARG A 200 39.72 13.86 -24.43
N HIS A 201 39.73 12.60 -24.01
CA HIS A 201 40.49 11.55 -24.69
C HIS A 201 39.99 11.34 -26.11
N GLU A 202 38.68 11.24 -26.32
CA GLU A 202 38.08 11.13 -27.66
C GLU A 202 38.47 12.31 -28.55
N ASN A 203 38.41 13.55 -28.04
CA ASN A 203 38.87 14.71 -28.79
C ASN A 203 40.37 14.65 -29.11
N PHE A 204 41.20 14.23 -28.15
CA PHE A 204 42.65 14.10 -28.34
C PHE A 204 42.96 13.05 -29.43
N PHE A 205 42.33 11.87 -29.38
CA PHE A 205 42.51 10.83 -30.38
C PHE A 205 42.00 11.27 -31.76
N THR A 206 40.79 11.84 -31.84
CA THR A 206 40.17 12.20 -33.12
C THR A 206 40.79 13.43 -33.79
N LYS A 207 41.21 14.43 -33.02
CA LYS A 207 41.72 15.71 -33.57
C LYS A 207 43.23 15.78 -33.67
N LEU A 208 43.97 15.01 -32.85
CA LEU A 208 45.42 15.07 -32.82
C LEU A 208 46.04 13.75 -33.27
N PHE A 209 45.78 12.67 -32.54
CA PHE A 209 46.51 11.41 -32.73
C PHE A 209 46.23 10.74 -34.07
N ILE A 210 44.96 10.63 -34.46
CA ILE A 210 44.54 10.00 -35.72
C ILE A 210 45.06 10.79 -36.93
N PRO A 211 44.90 12.13 -37.02
CA PRO A 211 45.47 12.91 -38.12
C PRO A 211 47.00 12.78 -38.24
N ILE A 212 47.73 12.83 -37.12
CA ILE A 212 49.19 12.67 -37.13
C ILE A 212 49.57 11.29 -37.68
N LEU A 213 48.89 10.22 -37.25
CA LEU A 213 49.15 8.88 -37.77
C LEU A 213 48.80 8.76 -39.27
N GLU A 214 47.71 9.37 -39.73
CA GLU A 214 47.33 9.41 -41.15
C GLU A 214 48.42 10.10 -42.00
N GLU A 215 48.96 11.22 -41.53
CA GLU A 215 50.07 11.93 -42.18
C GLU A 215 51.35 11.11 -42.21
N VAL A 216 51.72 10.47 -41.08
CA VAL A 216 52.92 9.63 -40.99
C VAL A 216 52.83 8.42 -41.93
N PHE A 217 51.69 7.75 -41.99
CA PHE A 217 51.49 6.63 -42.92
C PHE A 217 51.49 7.08 -44.39
N SER A 218 50.90 8.24 -44.69
CA SER A 218 50.93 8.82 -46.04
C SER A 218 52.36 9.19 -46.45
N TRP A 219 53.12 9.80 -45.55
CA TRP A 219 54.53 10.14 -45.79
C TRP A 219 55.37 8.88 -46.03
N MET A 220 55.23 7.84 -45.21
CA MET A 220 55.94 6.56 -45.42
C MET A 220 55.55 5.90 -46.75
N ALA A 221 54.29 6.01 -47.18
CA ALA A 221 53.86 5.48 -48.48
C ALA A 221 54.49 6.25 -49.66
N VAL A 222 54.74 7.55 -49.53
CA VAL A 222 55.47 8.36 -50.52
C VAL A 222 56.95 8.00 -50.55
N GLN A 223 57.57 7.77 -49.38
CA GLN A 223 58.98 7.34 -49.30
C GLN A 223 59.20 5.92 -49.84
N ASN A 224 58.15 5.10 -49.95
CA ASN A 224 58.20 3.75 -50.50
C ASN A 224 58.21 3.72 -52.05
N GLN A 225 58.92 4.67 -52.67
CA GLN A 225 59.05 4.81 -54.12
C GLN A 225 60.52 5.02 -54.51
N ASP A 226 60.94 4.46 -55.64
CA ASP A 226 62.27 4.69 -56.20
C ASP A 226 62.37 6.10 -56.82
N LYS A 227 63.58 6.50 -57.24
CA LYS A 227 63.83 7.80 -57.92
C LYS A 227 63.06 7.96 -59.24
N LYS A 228 62.46 6.89 -59.78
CA LYS A 228 61.65 6.85 -61.01
C LYS A 228 60.14 6.74 -60.72
N GLY A 229 59.72 6.74 -59.45
CA GLY A 229 58.33 6.62 -59.01
C GLY A 229 57.78 5.18 -58.92
N ASN A 230 58.62 4.16 -59.10
CA ASN A 230 58.20 2.76 -58.96
C ASN A 230 58.09 2.40 -57.48
N THR A 231 57.07 1.63 -57.11
CA THR A 231 56.88 1.18 -55.72
C THR A 231 57.99 0.20 -55.33
N LEU A 232 58.70 0.46 -54.23
CA LEU A 232 59.80 -0.39 -53.76
C LEU A 232 59.28 -1.69 -53.13
N ASP A 233 58.25 -1.58 -52.28
CA ASP A 233 57.56 -2.72 -51.66
C ASP A 233 56.04 -2.57 -51.82
N ALA A 234 55.45 -3.39 -52.68
CA ALA A 234 54.01 -3.37 -52.96
C ALA A 234 53.15 -3.85 -51.78
N ASP A 235 53.64 -4.78 -50.95
CA ASP A 235 52.90 -5.25 -49.78
C ASP A 235 52.87 -4.17 -48.70
N LEU A 236 54.02 -3.54 -48.42
CA LEU A 236 54.11 -2.43 -47.48
C LEU A 236 53.20 -1.27 -47.89
N LYS A 237 53.18 -0.90 -49.17
CA LYS A 237 52.28 0.14 -49.71
C LYS A 237 50.82 -0.22 -49.48
N CYS A 238 50.42 -1.44 -49.83
CA CYS A 238 49.05 -1.93 -49.63
C CYS A 238 48.64 -1.96 -48.14
N ARG A 239 49.57 -2.27 -47.23
CA ARG A 239 49.33 -2.24 -45.78
C ARG A 239 49.17 -0.81 -45.27
N LEU A 240 50.03 0.12 -45.68
CA LEU A 240 49.95 1.53 -45.29
C LEU A 240 48.66 2.19 -45.79
N GLU A 241 48.26 1.94 -47.04
CA GLU A 241 47.00 2.44 -47.59
C GLU A 241 45.79 1.88 -46.82
N ARG A 242 45.81 0.60 -46.44
CA ARG A 242 44.78 -0.01 -45.58
C ARG A 242 44.71 0.67 -44.20
N TYR A 243 45.85 0.96 -43.56
CA TYR A 243 45.88 1.66 -42.27
C TYR A 243 45.35 3.09 -42.37
N VAL A 244 45.68 3.83 -43.44
CA VAL A 244 45.13 5.17 -43.71
C VAL A 244 43.60 5.12 -43.84
N VAL A 245 43.06 4.16 -44.60
CA VAL A 245 41.60 3.99 -44.74
C VAL A 245 40.94 3.61 -43.41
N GLN A 246 41.57 2.75 -42.60
CA GLN A 246 41.07 2.40 -41.26
C GLN A 246 41.05 3.62 -40.34
N MET A 247 42.11 4.41 -40.30
CA MET A 247 42.21 5.63 -39.49
C MET A 247 41.15 6.67 -39.89
N ARG A 248 40.92 6.86 -41.20
CA ARG A 248 39.86 7.74 -41.71
C ARG A 248 38.46 7.28 -41.31
N LYS A 249 38.18 5.97 -41.38
CA LYS A 249 36.91 5.39 -40.91
C LYS A 249 36.70 5.58 -39.41
N THR A 250 37.75 5.45 -38.61
CA THR A 250 37.72 5.70 -37.16
C THR A 250 37.45 7.17 -36.86
N ARG A 251 38.09 8.10 -37.57
CA ARG A 251 37.87 9.55 -37.45
C ARG A 251 36.43 9.96 -37.78
N GLU A 252 35.84 9.34 -38.80
CA GLU A 252 34.46 9.60 -39.23
C GLU A 252 33.40 8.93 -38.34
N GLY A 253 33.80 8.24 -37.25
CA GLY A 253 32.87 7.54 -36.36
C GLY A 253 32.18 6.33 -37.02
N LYS A 254 32.70 5.84 -38.15
CA LYS A 254 32.13 4.71 -38.91
C LYS A 254 32.60 3.35 -38.41
N HIS A 255 33.51 3.32 -37.44
CA HIS A 255 33.77 2.12 -36.63
C HIS A 255 32.82 2.09 -35.44
N ARG A 256 31.62 1.53 -35.64
CA ARG A 256 30.92 0.90 -34.53
C ARG A 256 31.63 -0.41 -34.25
N PHE A 257 32.20 -0.54 -33.05
CA PHE A 257 32.54 -1.85 -32.50
C PHE A 257 31.23 -2.65 -32.44
N ASN A 258 31.13 -3.69 -33.27
CA ASN A 258 30.20 -4.80 -33.05
C ASN A 258 30.92 -5.83 -32.19
#